data_AF-A0A6G3RNM5-F1
#
_entry.id   AF-A0A6G3RNM5-F1
#
_cell.length_a   1.000
_cell.length_b   1.000
_cell.length_c   1.000
_cell.angle_alpha   90.00
_cell.angle_beta   90.00
_cell.angle_gamma   90.00
#
_symmetry.space_group_name_H-M   'P 1'
#
loop_
_entity.id
_entity.type
_entity.pdbx_description
1 polymer ?
#
loop_
_entity_poly.entity_id
_entity_poly.type
_entity_poly.pdbx_seq_one_letter_code
_entity_poly.pdbx_strand_id
1 'polypeptide(L)'
;MVATLLALSLDTAPATAASAAPAACMNGQKDSRGRSSVDSGEIAWEDESVFDDARRHAHRVWSQRGLDRVTFPADDAGRIADLEWSDVTAARPPWKGVLGRWRGMRGTDLLKLNRAYLGPGKRYGDRQTRRMIAAHELGHALGFCHKNPATYRSLMAPNTFDMPSNGAPTARGRRNYQALWG
;
A
#
# COMPACT_ATOMS: atom_id res chain seq x y z
N MET A 1 64.57 13.58 -23.02
CA MET A 1 63.66 14.02 -21.94
C MET A 1 62.36 13.27 -22.09
N VAL A 2 62.03 12.39 -21.13
CA VAL A 2 60.79 11.60 -21.15
C VAL A 2 59.84 12.27 -20.16
N ALA A 3 58.76 12.88 -20.67
CA ALA A 3 57.74 13.50 -19.85
C ALA A 3 56.77 12.43 -19.34
N THR A 4 56.76 12.22 -18.03
CA THR A 4 55.83 11.30 -17.37
C THR A 4 54.56 12.07 -17.04
N LEU A 5 53.46 11.72 -17.71
CA LEU A 5 52.12 12.25 -17.44
C LEU A 5 51.54 11.52 -16.23
N LEU A 6 51.44 12.21 -15.09
CA LEU A 6 50.61 11.79 -13.96
C LEU A 6 49.14 12.01 -14.33
N ALA A 7 48.37 10.93 -14.47
CA ALA A 7 46.92 11.00 -14.54
C ALA A 7 46.34 11.02 -13.11
N LEU A 8 45.76 12.16 -12.71
CA LEU A 8 44.93 12.23 -11.50
C LEU A 8 43.55 11.62 -11.83
N SER A 9 43.29 10.43 -11.30
CA SER A 9 41.94 9.86 -11.23
C SER A 9 41.15 10.61 -10.16
N LEU A 10 40.17 11.40 -10.60
CA LEU A 10 39.15 12.00 -9.75
C LEU A 10 38.19 10.89 -9.31
N ASP A 11 38.31 10.44 -8.06
CA ASP A 11 37.30 9.60 -7.41
C ASP A 11 36.01 10.40 -7.22
N THR A 12 35.08 10.28 -8.17
CA THR A 12 33.71 10.76 -7.96
C THR A 12 33.02 9.85 -6.96
N ALA A 13 32.98 10.29 -5.71
CA ALA A 13 32.16 9.66 -4.67
C ALA A 13 30.71 9.52 -5.19
N PRO A 14 30.08 8.35 -5.05
CA PRO A 14 28.72 8.15 -5.50
C PRO A 14 27.79 9.08 -4.72
N ALA A 15 27.09 9.96 -5.43
CA ALA A 15 26.06 10.79 -4.84
C ALA A 15 25.00 9.88 -4.22
N THR A 16 24.90 9.87 -2.88
CA THR A 16 23.78 9.28 -2.16
C THR A 16 22.52 9.99 -2.65
N ALA A 17 21.70 9.28 -3.43
CA ALA A 17 20.40 9.80 -3.87
C ALA A 17 19.61 10.20 -2.63
N ALA A 18 19.31 11.50 -2.49
CA ALA A 18 18.46 11.97 -1.42
C ALA A 18 17.11 11.25 -1.54
N SER A 19 16.69 10.56 -0.47
CA SER A 19 15.36 9.95 -0.38
C SER A 19 14.32 11.01 -0.78
N ALA A 20 13.57 10.74 -1.85
CA ALA A 20 12.56 11.67 -2.32
C ALA A 20 11.55 11.93 -1.20
N ALA A 21 11.14 13.19 -1.02
CA ALA A 21 10.22 13.55 0.05
C ALA A 21 8.88 12.79 -0.08
N PRO A 22 8.26 12.36 1.03
CA PRO A 22 6.99 11.63 0.98
C PRO A 22 5.89 12.44 0.29
N ALA A 23 5.08 11.78 -0.54
CA ALA A 23 4.13 12.47 -1.40
C ALA A 23 2.97 13.08 -0.59
N ALA A 24 2.58 14.30 -0.97
CA ALA A 24 1.43 14.98 -0.40
C ALA A 24 0.13 14.19 -0.58
N CYS A 25 -0.79 14.37 0.36
CA CYS A 25 -2.10 13.77 0.43
C CYS A 25 -3.18 14.84 0.61
N MET A 26 -4.42 14.40 0.60
CA MET A 26 -5.55 15.22 1.01
C MET A 26 -5.38 15.72 2.45
N ASN A 27 -6.01 16.85 2.77
CA ASN A 27 -6.04 17.44 4.11
C ASN A 27 -4.65 17.78 4.70
N GLY A 28 -3.69 18.13 3.84
CA GLY A 28 -2.33 18.50 4.26
C GLY A 28 -1.47 17.35 4.78
N GLN A 29 -1.96 16.11 4.69
CA GLN A 29 -1.20 14.93 5.08
C GLN A 29 -0.10 14.60 4.07
N LYS A 30 0.82 13.70 4.44
CA LYS A 30 1.84 13.11 3.56
C LYS A 30 1.93 11.61 3.81
N ASP A 31 2.36 10.86 2.81
CA ASP A 31 2.70 9.45 3.03
C ASP A 31 3.74 9.34 4.17
N SER A 32 3.68 8.27 4.96
CA SER A 32 4.49 8.18 6.18
C SER A 32 4.74 6.74 6.61
N ARG A 33 6.01 6.40 6.82
CA ARG A 33 6.42 5.13 7.44
C ARG A 33 5.87 5.00 8.87
N GLY A 34 5.81 6.11 9.61
CA GLY A 34 5.27 6.14 10.98
C GLY A 34 3.75 5.97 11.07
N ARG A 35 3.04 5.84 9.95
CA ARG A 35 1.61 5.51 9.88
C ARG A 35 1.39 4.31 8.97
N SER A 36 2.25 3.31 9.10
CA SER A 36 2.20 2.06 8.35
C SER A 36 2.22 0.89 9.33
N SER A 37 1.80 -0.28 8.85
CA SER A 37 1.92 -1.58 9.52
C SER A 37 3.26 -2.25 9.21
N VAL A 38 4.21 -1.55 8.57
CA VAL A 38 5.49 -2.15 8.18
C VAL A 38 6.42 -2.21 9.38
N ASP A 39 6.83 -3.41 9.76
CA ASP A 39 7.93 -3.66 10.68
C ASP A 39 9.11 -4.26 9.93
N SER A 40 10.29 -3.67 10.08
CA SER A 40 11.56 -4.23 9.59
C SER A 40 11.60 -4.62 8.09
N GLY A 41 10.76 -4.00 7.26
CA GLY A 41 10.66 -4.27 5.82
C GLY A 41 9.66 -5.37 5.44
N GLU A 42 8.79 -5.77 6.36
CA GLU A 42 7.68 -6.69 6.09
C GLU A 42 6.37 -6.19 6.71
N ILE A 43 5.25 -6.75 6.26
CA ILE A 43 3.98 -6.76 6.97
C ILE A 43 3.61 -8.23 7.11
N ALA A 44 3.89 -8.80 8.28
CA ALA A 44 3.39 -10.10 8.67
C ALA A 44 1.86 -10.07 8.75
N TRP A 45 1.18 -11.05 8.14
CA TRP A 45 -0.28 -11.05 8.13
C TRP A 45 -0.89 -12.36 8.60
N GLU A 46 -2.01 -12.24 9.29
CA GLU A 46 -2.97 -13.33 9.53
C GLU A 46 -4.27 -13.04 8.75
N ASP A 47 -5.09 -14.05 8.52
CA ASP A 47 -6.28 -13.93 7.67
C ASP A 47 -7.51 -14.69 8.19
N GLU A 48 -8.58 -13.93 8.41
CA GLU A 48 -9.94 -14.39 8.68
C GLU A 48 -10.94 -13.89 7.61
N SER A 49 -10.47 -13.28 6.52
CA SER A 49 -11.33 -12.75 5.46
C SER A 49 -11.76 -13.83 4.47
N VAL A 50 -13.02 -13.79 4.03
CA VAL A 50 -13.50 -14.66 2.94
C VAL A 50 -13.04 -14.17 1.55
N PHE A 51 -12.38 -13.01 1.45
CA PHE A 51 -11.99 -12.37 0.20
C PHE A 51 -10.53 -12.65 -0.20
N ASP A 52 -10.13 -13.89 -0.05
CA ASP A 52 -8.82 -14.46 -0.37
C ASP A 52 -8.20 -14.04 -1.72
N ASP A 53 -8.99 -14.06 -2.81
CA ASP A 53 -8.53 -13.62 -4.14
C ASP A 53 -8.16 -12.13 -4.17
N ALA A 54 -8.85 -11.31 -3.37
CA ALA A 54 -8.59 -9.88 -3.26
C ALA A 54 -7.31 -9.61 -2.45
N ARG A 55 -7.12 -10.30 -1.33
CA ARG A 55 -5.88 -10.23 -0.53
C ARG A 55 -4.66 -10.65 -1.34
N ARG A 56 -4.70 -11.81 -1.99
CA ARG A 56 -3.62 -12.28 -2.89
C ARG A 56 -3.35 -11.31 -4.03
N HIS A 57 -4.39 -10.66 -4.56
CA HIS A 57 -4.21 -9.59 -5.55
C HIS A 57 -3.51 -8.38 -4.96
N ALA A 58 -3.91 -7.92 -3.78
CA ALA A 58 -3.31 -6.79 -3.09
C ALA A 58 -1.81 -7.02 -2.87
N HIS A 59 -1.41 -8.17 -2.32
CA HIS A 59 0.00 -8.52 -2.10
C HIS A 59 0.76 -8.48 -3.43
N ARG A 60 0.21 -9.13 -4.46
CA ARG A 60 0.86 -9.19 -5.77
C ARG A 60 1.10 -7.81 -6.39
N VAL A 61 0.10 -6.92 -6.39
CA VAL A 61 0.27 -5.59 -7.01
C VAL A 61 1.20 -4.68 -6.23
N TRP A 62 1.42 -4.97 -4.95
CA TRP A 62 2.36 -4.28 -4.07
C TRP A 62 3.70 -5.01 -3.88
N SER A 63 3.97 -6.12 -4.60
CA SER A 63 5.27 -6.81 -4.59
C SER A 63 5.87 -6.96 -5.99
N GLN A 64 5.31 -6.28 -6.99
CA GLN A 64 5.74 -6.38 -8.38
C GLN A 64 6.12 -5.01 -8.94
N ARG A 65 6.82 -5.01 -10.08
CA ARG A 65 7.18 -3.78 -10.81
C ARG A 65 8.00 -2.80 -9.95
N GLY A 66 8.94 -3.35 -9.18
CA GLY A 66 9.85 -2.64 -8.28
C GLY A 66 9.28 -2.34 -6.89
N LEU A 67 8.09 -2.84 -6.54
CA LEU A 67 7.46 -2.58 -5.25
C LEU A 67 7.81 -3.61 -4.16
N ASP A 68 8.93 -4.31 -4.31
CA ASP A 68 9.32 -5.48 -3.52
C ASP A 68 10.16 -5.18 -2.28
N ARG A 69 10.28 -3.89 -1.89
CA ARG A 69 11.02 -3.48 -0.68
C ARG A 69 10.33 -3.89 0.61
N VAL A 70 9.01 -3.96 0.60
CA VAL A 70 8.18 -4.46 1.70
C VAL A 70 7.59 -5.79 1.28
N THR A 71 7.78 -6.82 2.10
CA THR A 71 7.26 -8.17 1.84
C THR A 71 5.99 -8.45 2.66
N PHE A 72 5.22 -9.47 2.26
CA PHE A 72 3.95 -9.83 2.90
C PHE A 72 3.92 -11.33 3.29
N PRO A 73 4.79 -11.78 4.21
CA PRO A 73 4.76 -13.15 4.71
C PRO A 73 3.51 -13.40 5.56
N ALA A 74 2.97 -14.62 5.50
CA ALA A 74 2.01 -15.05 6.51
C ALA A 74 2.70 -15.07 7.88
N ASP A 75 1.93 -14.84 8.94
CA ASP A 75 2.39 -15.02 10.31
C ASP A 75 2.71 -16.49 10.60
N ASP A 76 3.54 -16.72 11.63
CA ASP A 76 3.93 -18.05 12.08
C ASP A 76 4.44 -18.00 13.53
N ALA A 77 4.88 -19.14 14.08
CA ALA A 77 5.34 -19.22 15.47
C ALA A 77 6.52 -18.28 15.81
N GLY A 78 7.26 -17.79 14.82
CA GLY A 78 8.35 -16.81 14.99
C GLY A 78 8.02 -15.41 14.49
N ARG A 79 6.82 -15.19 13.93
CA ARG A 79 6.39 -13.94 13.32
C ARG A 79 5.01 -13.57 13.81
N ILE A 80 4.93 -12.55 14.65
CA ILE A 80 3.67 -12.00 15.14
C ILE A 80 3.05 -11.15 14.02
N ALA A 81 1.74 -11.29 13.80
CA ALA A 81 1.05 -10.53 12.76
C ALA A 81 1.11 -9.00 13.03
N ASP A 82 1.56 -8.26 12.02
CA ASP A 82 1.45 -6.80 11.95
C ASP A 82 0.06 -6.39 11.47
N LEU A 83 -0.60 -7.23 10.67
CA LEU A 83 -1.86 -6.95 10.02
C LEU A 83 -2.81 -8.16 9.99
N GLU A 84 -3.99 -7.99 10.59
CA GLU A 84 -5.10 -8.94 10.50
C GLU A 84 -6.00 -8.56 9.32
N TRP A 85 -6.17 -9.48 8.36
CA TRP A 85 -7.23 -9.39 7.36
C TRP A 85 -8.50 -10.00 7.94
N SER A 86 -9.58 -9.22 8.03
CA SER A 86 -10.87 -9.76 8.49
C SER A 86 -12.06 -9.13 7.77
N ASP A 87 -13.25 -9.64 8.07
CA ASP A 87 -14.48 -9.15 7.47
C ASP A 87 -15.39 -8.45 8.48
N VAL A 88 -16.24 -7.58 7.95
CA VAL A 88 -17.37 -7.03 8.70
C VAL A 88 -18.63 -7.12 7.86
N THR A 89 -19.79 -7.25 8.51
CA THR A 89 -21.09 -7.15 7.83
C THR A 89 -21.90 -6.04 8.48
N ALA A 90 -21.68 -4.79 8.06
CA ALA A 90 -22.37 -3.63 8.62
C ALA A 90 -22.66 -2.56 7.58
N ALA A 91 -23.90 -2.09 7.52
CA ALA A 91 -24.33 -0.98 6.64
C ALA A 91 -24.75 0.28 7.42
N ARG A 92 -24.62 0.25 8.73
CA ARG A 92 -24.92 1.36 9.65
C ARG A 92 -23.62 2.09 10.04
N PRO A 93 -23.67 3.33 10.53
CA PRO A 93 -22.49 4.01 11.08
C PRO A 93 -21.74 3.13 12.10
N PRO A 94 -20.39 3.12 12.11
CA PRO A 94 -19.48 3.90 11.28
C PRO A 94 -19.15 3.28 9.90
N TRP A 95 -19.90 2.26 9.46
CA TRP A 95 -19.65 1.46 8.24
C TRP A 95 -20.56 1.81 7.06
N LYS A 96 -21.49 2.75 7.22
CA LYS A 96 -22.38 3.19 6.14
C LYS A 96 -21.55 3.70 4.95
N GLY A 97 -21.64 2.99 3.82
CA GLY A 97 -20.92 3.32 2.58
C GLY A 97 -19.43 2.97 2.57
N VAL A 98 -18.93 2.29 3.60
CA VAL A 98 -17.51 1.93 3.74
C VAL A 98 -17.30 0.52 3.22
N LEU A 99 -16.56 0.37 2.12
CA LEU A 99 -16.30 -0.93 1.48
C LEU A 99 -15.16 -1.70 2.14
N GLY A 100 -14.13 -0.98 2.58
CA GLY A 100 -12.96 -1.49 3.27
C GLY A 100 -12.47 -0.46 4.28
N ARG A 101 -11.67 -0.89 5.24
CA ARG A 101 -10.96 0.01 6.16
C ARG A 101 -9.73 -0.67 6.73
N TRP A 102 -8.58 -0.06 6.50
CA TRP A 102 -7.40 -0.22 7.35
C TRP A 102 -7.49 0.68 8.60
N ARG A 103 -7.00 0.19 9.73
CA ARG A 103 -6.86 0.94 10.98
C ARG A 103 -5.61 0.51 11.74
N GLY A 104 -4.68 1.46 11.91
CA GLY A 104 -3.56 1.33 12.83
C GLY A 104 -4.01 1.17 14.28
N MET A 105 -3.43 0.23 15.02
CA MET A 105 -3.72 -0.09 16.41
C MET A 105 -2.44 -0.23 17.24
N ARG A 106 -2.59 -0.45 18.54
CA ARG A 106 -1.48 -0.98 19.36
C ARG A 106 -1.51 -2.50 19.23
N GLY A 107 -0.41 -3.10 18.81
CA GLY A 107 -0.36 -4.51 18.41
C GLY A 107 -0.68 -4.67 16.93
N THR A 108 -1.40 -5.72 16.57
CA THR A 108 -1.79 -6.04 15.18
C THR A 108 -2.80 -5.02 14.64
N ASP A 109 -2.48 -4.43 13.48
CA ASP A 109 -3.37 -3.54 12.76
C ASP A 109 -4.51 -4.32 12.11
N LEU A 110 -5.63 -3.64 11.78
CA LEU A 110 -6.79 -4.30 11.17
C LEU A 110 -7.01 -3.82 9.75
N LEU A 111 -7.24 -4.74 8.82
CA LEU A 111 -7.78 -4.50 7.49
C LEU A 111 -9.10 -5.23 7.34
N LYS A 112 -10.20 -4.47 7.35
CA LYS A 112 -11.55 -5.04 7.30
C LYS A 112 -12.22 -4.82 5.97
N LEU A 113 -12.71 -5.89 5.35
CA LEU A 113 -13.51 -5.85 4.12
C LEU A 113 -15.01 -6.03 4.44
N ASN A 114 -15.85 -5.16 3.88
CA ASN A 114 -17.26 -5.11 4.28
C ASN A 114 -18.16 -5.95 3.37
N ARG A 115 -18.54 -7.12 3.86
CA ARG A 115 -19.43 -8.08 3.19
C ARG A 115 -20.81 -7.52 2.89
N ALA A 116 -21.28 -6.49 3.61
CA ALA A 116 -22.55 -5.84 3.30
C ALA A 116 -22.57 -5.20 1.90
N TYR A 117 -21.40 -4.79 1.39
CA TYR A 117 -21.22 -4.15 0.08
C TYR A 117 -20.44 -5.01 -0.92
N LEU A 118 -19.49 -5.81 -0.43
CA LEU A 118 -18.61 -6.64 -1.24
C LEU A 118 -19.09 -8.09 -1.39
N GLY A 119 -20.13 -8.51 -0.65
CA GLY A 119 -20.64 -9.88 -0.72
C GLY A 119 -21.21 -10.26 -2.09
N PRO A 120 -21.44 -11.56 -2.37
CA PRO A 120 -22.07 -12.02 -3.61
C PRO A 120 -23.41 -11.31 -3.87
N GLY A 121 -23.67 -10.93 -5.13
CA GLY A 121 -24.89 -10.24 -5.53
C GLY A 121 -25.04 -8.79 -5.05
N LYS A 122 -24.03 -8.22 -4.36
CA LYS A 122 -24.04 -6.83 -3.93
C LYS A 122 -23.51 -5.90 -5.02
N ARG A 123 -23.84 -4.61 -4.93
CA ARG A 123 -23.45 -3.56 -5.89
C ARG A 123 -21.95 -3.53 -6.19
N TYR A 124 -21.11 -3.81 -5.20
CA TYR A 124 -19.66 -3.81 -5.30
C TYR A 124 -19.07 -5.21 -5.12
N GLY A 125 -19.91 -6.23 -5.31
CA GLY A 125 -19.59 -7.62 -5.05
C GLY A 125 -18.87 -8.32 -6.19
N ASP A 126 -18.52 -7.62 -7.26
CA ASP A 126 -17.73 -8.18 -8.35
C ASP A 126 -16.26 -8.36 -7.93
N ARG A 127 -15.60 -9.28 -8.60
CA ARG A 127 -14.20 -9.64 -8.31
C ARG A 127 -13.26 -8.44 -8.44
N GLN A 128 -13.48 -7.58 -9.43
CA GLN A 128 -12.57 -6.49 -9.73
C GLN A 128 -12.65 -5.40 -8.65
N THR A 129 -13.84 -5.05 -8.21
CA THR A 129 -14.03 -4.09 -7.12
C THR A 129 -13.40 -4.60 -5.82
N ARG A 130 -13.60 -5.87 -5.45
CA ARG A 130 -12.97 -6.44 -4.24
C ARG A 130 -11.45 -6.30 -4.26
N ARG A 131 -10.82 -6.61 -5.40
CA ARG A 131 -9.37 -6.48 -5.60
C ARG A 131 -8.89 -5.04 -5.49
N MET A 132 -9.64 -4.09 -6.06
CA MET A 132 -9.33 -2.67 -5.94
C MET A 132 -9.37 -2.21 -4.49
N ILE A 133 -10.41 -2.57 -3.74
CA ILE A 133 -10.56 -2.21 -2.33
C ILE A 133 -9.46 -2.84 -1.49
N ALA A 134 -9.21 -4.15 -1.60
CA ALA A 134 -8.14 -4.80 -0.85
C ALA A 134 -6.76 -4.18 -1.12
N ALA A 135 -6.46 -3.86 -2.37
CA ALA A 135 -5.19 -3.20 -2.74
C ALA A 135 -5.11 -1.75 -2.23
N HIS A 136 -6.25 -1.04 -2.16
CA HIS A 136 -6.34 0.29 -1.57
C HIS A 136 -6.05 0.25 -0.07
N GLU A 137 -6.71 -0.65 0.67
CA GLU A 137 -6.52 -0.77 2.11
C GLU A 137 -5.11 -1.24 2.47
N LEU A 138 -4.52 -2.16 1.70
CA LEU A 138 -3.11 -2.52 1.89
C LEU A 138 -2.16 -1.34 1.59
N GLY A 139 -2.55 -0.44 0.69
CA GLY A 139 -1.83 0.82 0.48
C GLY A 139 -1.81 1.70 1.74
N HIS A 140 -2.91 1.73 2.51
CA HIS A 140 -2.93 2.39 3.82
C HIS A 140 -2.00 1.71 4.82
N ALA A 141 -2.02 0.38 4.89
CA ALA A 141 -1.07 -0.38 5.71
C ALA A 141 0.40 -0.14 5.30
N LEU A 142 0.67 0.18 4.04
CA LEU A 142 2.00 0.60 3.56
C LEU A 142 2.35 2.07 3.84
N GLY A 143 1.51 2.80 4.58
CA GLY A 143 1.77 4.19 4.97
C GLY A 143 1.25 5.26 4.02
N PHE A 144 0.47 4.88 3.00
CA PHE A 144 -0.12 5.85 2.08
C PHE A 144 -1.38 6.48 2.66
N CYS A 145 -1.58 7.77 2.40
CA CYS A 145 -2.85 8.44 2.64
C CYS A 145 -3.60 8.73 1.33
N HIS A 146 -4.87 9.14 1.48
CA HIS A 146 -5.72 9.47 0.34
C HIS A 146 -5.09 10.55 -0.55
N LYS A 147 -5.15 10.32 -1.87
CA LYS A 147 -4.68 11.25 -2.89
C LYS A 147 -5.86 11.95 -3.53
N ASN A 148 -5.68 13.24 -3.82
CA ASN A 148 -6.69 14.02 -4.51
C ASN A 148 -6.77 13.58 -5.98
N PRO A 149 -7.90 12.99 -6.42
CA PRO A 149 -8.05 12.54 -7.80
C PRO A 149 -7.99 13.68 -8.82
N ALA A 150 -8.33 14.92 -8.41
CA ALA A 150 -8.18 16.10 -9.26
C ALA A 150 -6.70 16.45 -9.55
N THR A 151 -5.75 16.00 -8.73
CA THR A 151 -4.32 16.21 -8.97
C THR A 151 -3.74 15.12 -9.84
N TYR A 152 -4.13 13.86 -9.62
CA TYR A 152 -3.76 12.72 -10.45
C TYR A 152 -4.56 11.48 -10.07
N ARG A 153 -4.76 10.59 -11.05
CA ARG A 153 -5.32 9.26 -10.83
C ARG A 153 -4.43 8.41 -9.94
N SER A 154 -5.00 7.84 -8.88
CA SER A 154 -4.28 7.04 -7.88
C SER A 154 -5.13 5.86 -7.40
N LEU A 155 -4.49 4.74 -7.04
CA LEU A 155 -5.15 3.67 -6.30
C LEU A 155 -5.66 4.16 -4.94
N MET A 156 -4.96 5.13 -4.35
CA MET A 156 -5.29 5.74 -3.06
C MET A 156 -6.32 6.89 -3.18
N ALA A 157 -7.14 6.93 -4.23
CA ALA A 157 -8.26 7.87 -4.29
C ALA A 157 -9.37 7.44 -3.32
N PRO A 158 -10.07 8.35 -2.62
CA PRO A 158 -11.05 7.98 -1.59
C PRO A 158 -12.32 7.32 -2.17
N ASN A 159 -12.63 7.54 -3.45
CA ASN A 159 -13.80 6.97 -4.10
C ASN A 159 -13.41 5.91 -5.14
N THR A 160 -14.19 4.83 -5.21
CA THR A 160 -13.89 3.70 -6.09
C THR A 160 -13.91 4.05 -7.58
N PHE A 161 -14.74 5.00 -8.01
CA PHE A 161 -14.81 5.43 -9.40
C PHE A 161 -13.56 6.20 -9.88
N ASP A 162 -12.79 6.78 -8.96
CA ASP A 162 -11.55 7.50 -9.25
C ASP A 162 -10.32 6.58 -9.33
N MET A 163 -10.47 5.34 -8.84
CA MET A 163 -9.38 4.37 -8.76
C MET A 163 -9.04 3.77 -10.15
N PRO A 164 -7.81 3.25 -10.35
CA PRO A 164 -7.47 2.46 -11.51
C PRO A 164 -8.25 1.14 -11.49
N SER A 165 -8.98 0.88 -12.58
CA SER A 165 -9.89 -0.27 -12.68
C SER A 165 -9.19 -1.63 -12.61
N ASN A 166 -7.86 -1.68 -12.81
CA ASN A 166 -7.07 -2.91 -12.67
C ASN A 166 -6.65 -3.19 -11.21
N GLY A 167 -6.98 -2.30 -10.26
CA GLY A 167 -6.65 -2.44 -8.84
C GLY A 167 -5.13 -2.49 -8.60
N ALA A 168 -4.35 -1.76 -9.38
CA ALA A 168 -2.89 -1.70 -9.25
C ALA A 168 -2.39 -0.26 -9.09
N PRO A 169 -1.27 -0.01 -8.38
CA PRO A 169 -0.68 1.30 -8.30
C PRO A 169 -0.32 1.88 -9.68
N THR A 170 -0.69 3.14 -9.91
CA THR A 170 -0.33 3.87 -11.14
C THR A 170 1.18 4.13 -11.19
N ALA A 171 1.72 4.59 -12.34
CA ALA A 171 3.14 4.93 -12.44
C ALA A 171 3.57 5.95 -11.38
N ARG A 172 2.70 6.93 -11.06
CA ARG A 172 2.95 7.89 -9.97
C ARG A 172 2.86 7.22 -8.60
N GLY A 173 1.90 6.33 -8.38
CA GLY A 173 1.82 5.53 -7.14
C GLY A 173 3.10 4.73 -6.88
N ARG A 174 3.69 4.13 -7.93
CA ARG A 174 4.98 3.42 -7.81
C ARG A 174 6.15 4.32 -7.46
N ARG A 175 6.21 5.53 -8.04
CA ARG A 175 7.24 6.52 -7.66
C ARG A 175 7.08 6.98 -6.21
N ASN A 176 5.84 7.18 -5.75
CA ASN A 176 5.58 7.51 -4.36
C ASN A 176 6.00 6.36 -3.43
N TYR A 177 5.81 5.10 -3.84
CA TYR A 177 6.33 3.94 -3.12
C TYR A 177 7.86 3.97 -3.02
N GLN A 178 8.57 4.21 -4.12
CA GLN A 178 10.04 4.33 -4.07
C GLN A 178 10.51 5.49 -3.19
N ALA A 179 9.81 6.62 -3.22
CA ALA A 179 10.10 7.74 -2.33
C ALA A 179 9.90 7.36 -0.84
N LEU A 180 8.94 6.47 -0.56
CA LEU A 180 8.63 6.06 0.78
C LEU A 180 9.50 4.90 1.27
N TRP A 181 9.76 3.88 0.46
CA TRP A 181 10.38 2.60 0.88
C TRP A 181 11.67 2.25 0.14
N GLY A 182 12.04 2.99 -0.89
CA GLY A 182 13.19 2.76 -1.76
C GLY A 182 14.49 3.39 -1.31
#